data_AF-A0A951ELW3-F1
#
_entry.id   AF-A0A951ELW3-F1
#
_cell.length_a   1.000
_cell.length_b   1.000
_cell.length_c   1.000
_cell.angle_alpha   90.00
_cell.angle_beta   90.00
_cell.angle_gamma   90.00
#
_symmetry.space_group_name_H-M   'P 1'
#
loop_
_entity.id
_entity.type
_entity.pdbx_description
1 polymer ?
#
loop_
_entity_poly.entity_id
_entity_poly.type
_entity_poly.pdbx_seq_one_letter_code
_entity_poly.pdbx_strand_id
1 'polypeptide(L)' 'MPILILAEDHDPTVDRVVAALRERGAEPFRANTAWFPQRLSVAAELDDEA' A
#
# COMPACT_ATOMS: atom_id res chain seq x y z
N MET A 1 -0.26 -2.84 11.81
CA MET A 1 -0.33 -3.75 10.64
C MET A 1 -0.30 -2.91 9.38
N PRO A 2 0.73 -3.04 8.53
CA PRO A 2 0.84 -2.26 7.30
C PRO A 2 -0.18 -2.74 6.26
N ILE A 3 -0.79 -1.80 5.53
CA ILE A 3 -1.75 -2.10 4.46
C ILE A 3 -1.11 -1.77 3.11
N LEU A 4 -0.90 -2.77 2.26
CA LEU A 4 -0.39 -2.59 0.91
C LEU A 4 -1.52 -2.13 -0.04
N ILE A 5 -1.29 -1.04 -0.76
CA ILE A 5 -2.20 -0.51 -1.78
C ILE A 5 -1.47 -0.51 -3.12
N LEU A 6 -2.00 -1.24 -4.10
CA LEU A 6 -1.46 -1.30 -5.46
C LEU A 6 -2.16 -0.26 -6.34
N ALA A 7 -1.44 0.78 -6.75
CA ALA A 7 -1.98 1.88 -7.54
C ALA A 7 -0.89 2.67 -8.25
N GLU A 8 -1.22 3.33 -9.36
CA GLU A 8 -0.36 4.34 -10.01
C GLU A 8 0.01 5.47 -9.04
N ASP A 9 0.97 6.34 -9.34
CA ASP A 9 1.43 7.38 -8.39
C ASP A 9 0.38 8.48 -8.13
N HIS A 10 -0.51 8.71 -9.08
CA HIS A 10 -1.52 9.76 -9.04
C HIS A 10 -2.90 9.15 -9.32
N ASP A 11 -3.63 8.88 -8.25
CA ASP A 11 -4.98 8.30 -8.32
C ASP A 11 -5.80 8.95 -7.19
N PRO A 12 -6.68 9.92 -7.53
CA PRO A 12 -7.49 10.64 -6.54
C PRO A 12 -8.43 9.74 -5.73
N THR A 13 -8.81 8.58 -6.26
CA THR A 13 -9.64 7.61 -5.54
C THR A 13 -8.81 6.95 -4.45
N VAL A 14 -7.59 6.52 -4.79
CA VAL A 14 -6.65 5.91 -3.85
C VAL A 14 -6.20 6.90 -2.79
N ASP A 15 -6.00 8.17 -3.14
CA ASP A 15 -5.63 9.21 -2.19
C ASP A 15 -6.67 9.35 -1.06
N ARG A 16 -7.97 9.24 -1.38
CA ARG A 16 -9.05 9.23 -0.38
C ARG A 16 -9.01 8.00 0.51
N VAL A 17 -8.70 6.83 -0.05
CA VAL A 17 -8.55 5.58 0.72
C VAL A 17 -7.37 5.68 1.68
N VAL A 18 -6.22 6.17 1.22
CA VAL A 18 -5.03 6.40 2.04
C VAL A 18 -5.35 7.35 3.21
N ALA A 19 -6.04 8.46 2.93
CA ALA A 19 -6.45 9.40 3.96
C ALA A 19 -7.35 8.75 5.02
N ALA A 20 -8.42 8.05 4.58
CA ALA A 20 -9.35 7.39 5.48
C ALA A 20 -8.69 6.27 6.32
N LEU A 21 -7.70 5.57 5.78
CA LEU A 21 -6.94 4.55 6.52
C LEU A 21 -6.03 5.19 7.58
N ARG A 22 -5.35 6.29 7.23
CA ARG A 22 -4.52 7.04 8.19
C ARG A 22 -5.34 7.61 9.34
N GLU A 23 -6.53 8.14 9.05
CA GLU A 23 -7.47 8.63 10.07
C GLU A 23 -7.88 7.54 11.06
N ARG A 24 -7.86 6.28 10.63
CA ARG A 24 -8.19 5.10 11.46
C ARG A 24 -6.97 4.52 12.18
N GLY A 25 -5.80 5.17 12.10
CA GLY A 25 -4.57 4.71 12.72
C GLY A 25 -3.86 3.56 11.98
N ALA A 26 -4.23 3.29 10.73
CA ALA A 26 -3.52 2.31 9.91
C ALA A 26 -2.30 2.93 9.20
N GLU A 27 -1.40 2.06 8.76
CA GLU A 27 -0.18 2.43 8.03
C GLU A 27 -0.28 1.96 6.57
N PRO A 28 -0.90 2.75 5.67
CA PRO A 28 -0.97 2.40 4.26
C PRO A 28 0.37 2.64 3.53
N PHE A 29 0.78 1.65 2.74
CA PHE A 29 1.91 1.71 1.82
C PHE A 29 1.41 1.60 0.39
N ARG A 30 1.58 2.67 -0.40
CA ARG A 30 1.24 2.69 -1.83
C ARG A 30 2.41 2.17 -2.66
N ALA A 31 2.13 1.19 -3.50
CA ALA A 31 3.08 0.60 -4.43
C ALA A 31 2.57 0.75 -5.86
N ASN A 32 3.33 1.45 -6.70
CA ASN A 32 3.12 1.47 -8.13
C ASN A 32 3.76 0.22 -8.76
N THR A 33 2.94 -0.68 -9.26
CA THR A 33 3.41 -1.94 -9.86
C THR A 33 4.16 -1.74 -11.17
N ALA A 34 4.01 -0.60 -11.84
CA ALA A 34 4.81 -0.27 -13.04
C ALA A 34 6.30 -0.08 -12.71
N TRP A 35 6.64 0.12 -11.43
CA TRP A 35 8.02 0.21 -10.95
C TRP A 35 8.64 -1.17 -10.70
N PHE A 36 7.85 -2.24 -10.65
CA PHE A 36 8.36 -3.58 -10.48
C PHE A 36 8.86 -4.18 -11.82
N PRO A 37 10.00 -4.88 -11.85
CA PRO A 37 10.96 -5.12 -10.76
C PRO A 37 12.07 -4.07 -10.66
N GLN A 38 12.14 -3.11 -11.59
CA GLN A 38 13.32 -2.27 -11.80
C GLN A 38 13.57 -1.23 -10.69
N ARG A 39 12.52 -0.82 -9.98
CA ARG A 39 12.50 0.30 -9.02
C ARG A 39 11.74 0.00 -7.72
N LEU A 40 11.12 -1.18 -7.61
CA LEU A 40 10.39 -1.62 -6.42
C LEU A 40 10.65 -3.10 -6.16
N SER A 41 11.02 -3.44 -4.93
CA SER A 41 11.08 -4.80 -4.40
C SER A 41 10.24 -4.89 -3.13
N VAL A 42 9.35 -5.88 -3.05
CA VAL A 42 8.52 -6.13 -1.86
C VAL A 42 8.95 -7.47 -1.25
N ALA A 43 9.27 -7.44 0.04
CA ALA A 43 9.45 -8.62 0.87
C ALA A 43 8.36 -8.59 1.95
N ALA A 44 7.54 -9.62 2.02
CA ALA A 44 6.46 -9.75 2.99
C ALA A 44 6.31 -11.21 3.39
N GLU A 45 5.92 -11.42 4.64
CA GLU A 45 5.58 -12.73 5.21
C GLU A 45 4.10 -12.69 5.62
N LEU A 46 3.38 -13.78 5.39
CA LEU A 46 2.02 -13.95 5.88
C LEU A 46 2.12 -14.61 7.26
N ASP A 47 1.88 -13.84 8.31
CA ASP A 47 1.71 -14.39 9.66
C ASP A 47 0.26 -14.84 9.84
N ASP A 48 0.06 -16.15 10.01
CA ASP A 48 -1.22 -16.71 10.46
C ASP A 48 -1.34 -16.52 11.98
N GLU A 49 -1.87 -15.38 12.44
CA GLU A 49 -2.40 -15.26 13.80
C GLU A 49 -3.87 -15.72 13.80
N ALA A 50 -4.10 -16.91 14.38
CA ALA A 50 -5.40 -17.51 14.66
C ALA A 50 -6.06 -16.97 15.94
#